data_AF-S4RNM7-F1
#
_entry.id   AF-S4RNM7-F1
#
_cell.length_a   1.000
_cell.length_b   1.000
_cell.length_c   1.000
_cell.angle_alpha   90.00
_cell.angle_beta   90.00
_cell.angle_gamma   90.00
#
_symmetry.space_group_name_H-M   'P 1'
#
loop_
_entity.id
_entity.type
_entity.pdbx_description
1 polymer ?
#
loop_
_entity_poly.entity_id
_entity_poly.type
_entity_poly.pdbx_seq_one_letter_code
_entity_poly.pdbx_strand_id
1 'polypeptide(L)'
;EEEKPQMPEQQQQQQRRRKARSRGSGRTGGGGGGEPLVRVKQNRRMKANDRERNRMHNLNDALDALRGVLPTLPDDARLTKIETLRFAYNYIWVLTETLQIADQSLLSGAGVCRPSQQQIVRAAWAASGGDSLSPASSSSSSSLSSIASSSSPASRRDPPSGRITRFNPPPRQHRLN
;
A
#
# COMPACT_ATOMS: atom_id res chain seq x y z
N GLU A 1 -62.23 -7.21 5.08
CA GLU A 1 -61.45 -8.45 4.94
C GLU A 1 -60.01 -8.04 4.71
N GLU A 2 -59.14 -8.37 5.66
CA GLU A 2 -57.80 -7.80 5.81
C GLU A 2 -56.81 -8.58 4.94
N GLU A 3 -56.36 -7.96 3.84
CA GLU A 3 -55.43 -8.56 2.88
C GLU A 3 -54.02 -8.61 3.48
N LYS A 4 -53.58 -9.82 3.80
CA LYS A 4 -52.27 -10.10 4.38
C LYS A 4 -51.19 -9.96 3.29
N PRO A 5 -50.20 -9.05 3.42
CA PRO A 5 -49.21 -8.82 2.38
C PRO A 5 -48.32 -10.05 2.17
N GLN A 6 -48.35 -10.57 0.94
CA GLN A 6 -47.59 -11.75 0.51
C GLN A 6 -46.13 -11.36 0.31
N MET A 7 -45.30 -11.74 1.27
CA MET A 7 -43.85 -11.53 1.24
C MET A 7 -43.21 -12.27 0.05
N PRO A 8 -42.36 -11.61 -0.75
CA PRO A 8 -41.75 -12.23 -1.93
C PRO A 8 -40.84 -13.41 -1.56
N GLU A 9 -41.07 -14.58 -2.17
CA GLU A 9 -40.35 -15.85 -1.92
C GLU A 9 -38.82 -15.74 -1.93
N GLN A 10 -38.29 -14.75 -2.66
CA GLN A 10 -36.86 -14.48 -2.75
C GLN A 10 -36.23 -14.12 -1.40
N GLN A 11 -36.94 -13.37 -0.53
CA GLN A 11 -36.44 -13.04 0.81
C GLN A 11 -36.44 -14.27 1.73
N GLN A 12 -37.40 -15.17 1.57
CA GLN A 12 -37.49 -16.38 2.38
C GLN A 12 -36.35 -17.36 2.05
N GLN A 13 -35.95 -17.44 0.77
CA GLN A 13 -34.81 -18.24 0.36
C GLN A 13 -33.47 -17.66 0.85
N GLN A 14 -33.33 -16.33 0.87
CA GLN A 14 -32.13 -15.67 1.41
C GLN A 14 -31.99 -15.87 2.92
N GLN A 15 -33.10 -15.84 3.67
CA GLN A 15 -33.11 -16.15 5.10
C GLN A 15 -32.79 -17.63 5.38
N ARG A 16 -33.30 -18.57 4.57
CA ARG A 16 -32.93 -19.99 4.66
C ARG A 16 -31.45 -20.23 4.38
N ARG A 17 -30.88 -19.52 3.39
CA ARG A 17 -29.42 -19.56 3.11
C ARG A 17 -28.59 -18.98 4.25
N ARG A 18 -29.04 -17.89 4.88
CA ARG A 18 -28.39 -17.30 6.06
C ARG A 18 -28.44 -18.25 7.28
N LYS A 19 -29.59 -18.88 7.53
CA LYS A 19 -29.78 -19.84 8.64
C LYS A 19 -29.06 -21.17 8.42
N ALA A 20 -28.87 -21.60 7.16
CA ALA A 20 -28.04 -22.75 6.81
C ALA A 20 -26.54 -22.47 7.03
N ARG A 21 -26.07 -21.26 6.73
CA ARG A 21 -24.68 -20.84 6.97
C ARG A 21 -24.33 -20.74 8.46
N SER A 22 -25.25 -20.31 9.32
CA SER A 22 -24.98 -20.24 10.78
C SER A 22 -24.91 -21.62 11.45
N ARG A 23 -25.60 -22.63 10.90
CA ARG A 23 -25.61 -24.00 11.42
C ARG A 23 -24.42 -24.85 10.95
N GLY A 24 -23.65 -24.37 9.97
CA GLY A 24 -22.46 -25.05 9.44
C GLY A 24 -21.13 -24.68 10.12
N SER A 25 -21.11 -23.70 11.02
CA SER A 25 -19.89 -23.15 11.62
C SER A 25 -19.62 -23.68 13.04
N GLY A 26 -19.94 -24.96 13.28
CA GLY A 26 -19.73 -25.61 14.60
C GLY A 26 -19.18 -27.04 14.54
N ARG A 27 -18.83 -27.55 13.35
CA ARG A 27 -18.31 -28.92 13.19
C ARG A 27 -16.93 -28.91 12.55
N THR A 28 -15.93 -28.40 13.27
CA THR A 28 -14.55 -28.82 13.07
C THR A 28 -14.30 -30.06 13.93
N GLY A 29 -14.18 -31.24 13.30
CA GLY A 29 -13.55 -32.38 13.96
C GLY A 29 -14.09 -33.77 13.66
N GLY A 30 -14.67 -34.04 12.49
CA GLY A 30 -15.02 -35.41 12.09
C GLY A 30 -13.85 -36.13 11.40
N GLY A 31 -13.40 -37.26 11.96
CA GLY A 31 -12.81 -38.39 11.23
C GLY A 31 -11.32 -38.32 10.89
N GLY A 32 -10.51 -39.09 11.62
CA GLY A 32 -9.13 -39.43 11.23
C GLY A 32 -8.27 -39.70 12.45
N GLY A 33 -8.06 -40.98 12.80
CA GLY A 33 -7.30 -41.46 13.95
C GLY A 33 -5.80 -41.14 13.89
N GLY A 34 -5.44 -39.87 13.88
CA GLY A 34 -4.10 -39.39 14.22
C GLY A 34 -4.04 -39.09 15.71
N GLU A 35 -3.12 -39.77 16.40
CA GLU A 35 -2.69 -39.59 17.79
C GLU A 35 -3.10 -38.25 18.45
N PRO A 36 -3.66 -38.25 19.68
CA PRO A 36 -4.10 -37.04 20.39
C PRO A 36 -3.07 -35.90 20.39
N LEU A 37 -1.78 -36.26 20.41
CA LEU A 37 -0.65 -35.35 20.35
C LEU A 37 -0.59 -34.52 19.06
N VAL A 38 -0.97 -35.11 17.91
CA VAL A 38 -0.98 -34.42 16.61
C VAL A 38 -2.07 -33.36 16.56
N ARG A 39 -3.26 -33.66 17.10
CA ARG A 39 -4.38 -32.71 17.21
C ARG A 39 -4.04 -31.54 18.14
N VAL A 40 -3.43 -31.83 19.30
CA VAL A 40 -2.96 -30.78 20.23
C VAL A 40 -1.90 -29.90 19.58
N LYS A 41 -0.94 -30.48 18.85
CA LYS A 41 0.09 -29.73 18.11
C LYS A 41 -0.51 -28.85 17.01
N GLN A 42 -1.48 -29.35 16.25
CA GLN A 42 -2.21 -28.58 15.24
C GLN A 42 -2.98 -27.41 15.87
N ASN A 43 -3.66 -27.65 17.00
CA ASN A 43 -4.43 -26.62 17.69
C ASN A 43 -3.52 -25.50 18.25
N ARG A 44 -2.33 -25.86 18.76
CA ARG A 44 -1.31 -24.88 19.18
C ARG A 44 -0.81 -24.03 18.00
N ARG A 45 -0.59 -24.67 16.84
CA ARG A 45 -0.18 -23.96 15.60
C ARG A 45 -1.27 -23.00 15.11
N MET A 46 -2.53 -23.43 15.12
CA MET A 46 -3.67 -22.59 14.72
C MET A 46 -3.78 -21.35 15.60
N LYS A 47 -3.79 -21.54 16.94
CA LYS A 47 -3.79 -20.42 17.90
C LYS A 47 -2.60 -19.48 17.71
N ALA A 48 -1.42 -20.00 17.35
CA ALA A 48 -0.26 -19.16 17.07
C ALA A 48 -0.43 -18.35 15.77
N ASN A 49 -1.00 -18.95 14.72
CA ASN A 49 -1.28 -18.26 13.46
C ASN A 49 -2.31 -17.15 13.66
N ASP A 50 -3.38 -17.43 14.42
CA ASP A 50 -4.41 -16.42 14.71
C ASP A 50 -3.83 -15.22 15.44
N ARG A 51 -2.96 -15.44 16.44
CA ARG A 51 -2.24 -14.35 17.12
C ARG A 51 -1.41 -13.51 16.16
N GLU A 52 -0.69 -14.13 15.22
CA GLU A 52 0.11 -13.40 14.25
C GLU A 52 -0.76 -12.61 13.26
N ARG A 53 -1.90 -13.17 12.85
CA ARG A 53 -2.89 -12.43 12.05
C ARG A 53 -3.39 -11.20 12.80
N ASN A 54 -3.79 -11.34 14.06
CA ASN A 54 -4.21 -10.21 14.90
C ASN A 54 -3.09 -9.16 15.03
N ARG A 55 -1.85 -9.59 15.26
CA ARG A 55 -0.69 -8.67 15.30
C ARG A 55 -0.52 -7.91 13.98
N MET A 56 -0.65 -8.60 12.85
CA MET A 56 -0.58 -7.99 11.53
C MET A 56 -1.75 -7.05 11.22
N HIS A 57 -2.97 -7.37 11.70
CA HIS A 57 -4.13 -6.48 11.61
C HIS A 57 -3.85 -5.18 12.37
N ASN A 58 -3.43 -5.26 13.64
CA ASN A 58 -3.10 -4.08 14.43
C ASN A 58 -2.01 -3.21 13.77
N LEU A 59 -1.00 -3.84 13.15
CA LEU A 59 0.06 -3.12 12.42
C LEU A 59 -0.49 -2.41 11.18
N ASN A 60 -1.35 -3.07 10.41
CA ASN A 60 -1.96 -2.47 9.22
C ASN A 60 -2.91 -1.33 9.61
N ASP A 61 -3.67 -1.48 10.70
CA ASP A 61 -4.56 -0.43 11.22
C ASP A 61 -3.76 0.83 11.61
N ALA A 62 -2.58 0.66 12.25
CA ALA A 62 -1.68 1.76 12.55
C ALA A 62 -1.12 2.43 11.28
N LEU A 63 -0.82 1.66 10.23
CA LEU A 63 -0.38 2.19 8.94
C LEU A 63 -1.51 2.97 8.23
N ASP A 64 -2.75 2.48 8.33
CA ASP A 64 -3.92 3.18 7.78
C ASP A 64 -4.22 4.46 8.55
N ALA A 65 -4.07 4.47 9.88
CA ALA A 65 -4.12 5.68 10.68
C ALA A 65 -3.05 6.70 10.25
N LEU A 66 -1.83 6.24 9.94
CA LEU A 66 -0.79 7.11 9.37
C LEU A 66 -1.23 7.70 8.03
N ARG A 67 -1.81 6.90 7.13
CA ARG A 67 -2.33 7.42 5.85
C ARG A 67 -3.39 8.49 6.04
N GLY A 68 -4.22 8.39 7.07
CA GLY A 68 -5.26 9.38 7.39
C GLY A 68 -4.73 10.75 7.82
N VAL A 69 -3.50 10.84 8.34
CA VAL A 69 -2.87 12.11 8.72
C VAL A 69 -1.94 12.68 7.64
N LEU A 70 -1.63 11.88 6.61
CA LEU A 70 -0.83 12.35 5.49
C LEU A 70 -1.71 13.19 4.56
N PRO A 71 -1.19 14.30 4.03
CA PRO A 71 -1.98 15.16 3.19
C PRO A 71 -2.11 14.52 1.81
N THR A 72 -3.34 14.15 1.43
CA THR A 72 -3.62 13.43 0.18
C THR A 72 -3.99 14.41 -0.94
N LEU A 73 -3.44 14.18 -2.13
CA LEU A 73 -4.00 14.73 -3.38
C LEU A 73 -5.36 14.08 -3.67
N PRO A 74 -6.24 14.71 -4.48
CA PRO A 74 -7.56 14.15 -4.74
C PRO A 74 -7.42 12.86 -5.54
N ASP A 75 -8.33 11.92 -5.29
CA ASP A 75 -8.48 10.61 -5.94
C ASP A 75 -7.62 9.49 -5.34
N ASP A 76 -8.10 8.89 -4.24
CA ASP A 76 -7.90 7.48 -3.84
C ASP A 76 -6.51 6.87 -4.08
N ALA A 77 -5.43 7.66 -4.00
CA ALA A 77 -4.10 7.21 -4.30
C ALA A 77 -3.67 6.20 -3.23
N ARG A 78 -3.78 4.91 -3.59
CA ARG A 78 -3.47 3.80 -2.69
C ARG A 78 -1.96 3.70 -2.50
N LEU A 79 -1.44 4.45 -1.54
CA LEU A 79 -0.05 4.36 -1.11
C LEU A 79 0.32 2.94 -0.67
N THR A 80 1.34 2.36 -1.29
CA THR A 80 1.96 1.12 -0.80
C THR A 80 2.62 1.35 0.57
N LYS A 81 3.00 0.27 1.26
CA LYS A 81 3.63 0.38 2.60
C LYS A 81 4.92 1.21 2.57
N ILE A 82 5.75 1.01 1.55
CA ILE A 82 7.02 1.73 1.42
C ILE A 82 6.79 3.20 1.05
N GLU A 83 5.86 3.48 0.15
CA GLU A 83 5.52 4.87 -0.22
C GLU A 83 4.93 5.62 0.96
N THR A 84 4.05 5.00 1.75
CA THR A 84 3.49 5.61 2.97
C THR A 84 4.60 6.05 3.93
N LEU A 85 5.60 5.19 4.16
CA LEU A 85 6.71 5.49 5.06
C LEU A 85 7.62 6.60 4.52
N ARG A 86 7.95 6.56 3.22
CA ARG A 86 8.74 7.61 2.56
C ARG A 86 8.02 8.96 2.58
N PHE A 87 6.73 8.94 2.27
CA PHE A 87 5.90 10.15 2.23
C PHE A 87 5.75 10.77 3.62
N ALA A 88 5.55 9.95 4.64
CA ALA A 88 5.51 10.41 6.03
C ALA A 88 6.82 11.08 6.46
N TYR A 89 7.96 10.45 6.15
CA TYR A 89 9.27 11.04 6.44
C TYR A 89 9.46 12.39 5.74
N ASN A 90 9.20 12.46 4.44
CA ASN A 90 9.32 13.69 3.67
C ASN A 90 8.37 14.77 4.19
N TYR A 91 7.15 14.40 4.59
CA TYR A 91 6.18 15.37 5.09
C TYR A 91 6.64 15.99 6.42
N ILE A 92 7.13 15.17 7.35
CA ILE A 92 7.73 15.68 8.60
C ILE A 92 8.91 16.62 8.29
N TRP A 93 9.77 16.24 7.35
CA TRP A 93 10.92 17.05 6.95
C TRP A 93 10.50 18.42 6.39
N VAL A 94 9.55 18.46 5.44
CA VAL A 94 9.09 19.73 4.84
C VAL A 94 8.41 20.62 5.89
N LEU A 95 7.61 20.05 6.79
CA LEU A 95 7.00 20.83 7.87
C LEU A 95 8.05 21.42 8.81
N THR A 96 9.07 20.64 9.15
CA THR A 96 10.18 21.09 9.99
C THR A 96 10.93 22.25 9.34
N GLU A 97 11.24 22.13 8.04
CA GLU A 97 11.90 23.20 7.27
C GLU A 97 11.01 24.45 7.17
N THR A 98 9.70 24.27 6.95
CA THR A 98 8.74 25.38 6.85
C THR A 98 8.68 26.18 8.15
N LEU A 99 8.75 25.52 9.30
CA LEU A 99 8.80 26.18 10.61
C LEU A 99 10.11 26.94 10.81
N GLN A 100 11.26 26.36 10.44
CA GLN A 100 12.56 27.04 10.55
C GLN A 100 12.64 28.29 9.66
N ILE A 101 12.14 28.22 8.42
CA ILE A 101 12.08 29.37 7.52
C ILE A 101 11.17 30.46 8.09
N ALA A 102 10.02 30.07 8.68
CA ALA A 102 9.11 31.02 9.31
C ALA A 102 9.78 31.72 10.50
N ASP A 103 10.49 30.98 11.36
CA ASP A 103 11.21 31.54 12.50
C ASP A 103 12.30 32.52 12.04
N GLN A 104 13.17 32.10 11.10
CA GLN A 104 14.24 32.95 10.56
C GLN A 104 13.73 34.20 9.84
N SER A 105 12.56 34.12 9.19
CA SER A 105 11.91 35.26 8.54
C SER A 105 11.49 36.34 9.53
N LEU A 106 11.02 35.95 10.73
CA LEU A 106 10.66 36.91 11.79
C LEU A 106 11.88 37.72 12.27
N LEU A 107 13.09 37.14 12.22
CA LEU A 107 14.32 37.83 12.59
C LEU A 107 14.88 38.70 11.45
N SER A 108 14.60 38.35 10.19
CA SER A 108 15.20 38.98 9.00
C SER A 108 14.31 40.05 8.35
N GLY A 109 13.04 40.16 8.74
CA GLY A 109 12.10 41.15 8.18
C GLY A 109 11.76 40.95 6.70
N ALA A 110 12.27 39.88 6.08
CA ALA A 110 11.96 39.49 4.72
C ALA A 110 10.64 38.72 4.69
N GLY A 111 9.62 39.27 4.04
CA GLY A 111 8.32 38.61 3.84
C GLY A 111 8.48 37.36 2.98
N VAL A 112 8.27 36.18 3.57
CA VAL A 112 8.24 34.92 2.81
C VAL A 112 6.81 34.62 2.36
N CYS A 113 6.67 34.25 1.09
CA CYS A 113 5.43 33.66 0.58
C CYS A 113 5.33 32.24 1.13
N ARG A 114 4.52 32.04 2.17
CA ARG A 114 4.29 30.72 2.77
C ARG A 114 3.78 29.77 1.67
N PRO A 115 4.49 28.66 1.35
CA PRO A 115 4.03 27.75 0.32
C PRO A 115 2.65 27.21 0.68
N SER A 116 1.77 27.13 -0.31
CA SER A 116 0.42 26.61 -0.07
C SER A 116 0.53 25.14 0.36
N GLN A 117 -0.43 24.66 1.18
CA GLN A 117 -0.40 23.25 1.60
C GLN A 117 -0.27 22.32 0.39
N GLN A 118 -0.98 22.59 -0.70
CA GLN A 118 -0.91 21.80 -1.92
C GLN A 118 0.50 21.74 -2.55
N GLN A 119 1.29 22.82 -2.47
CA GLN A 119 2.67 22.82 -2.95
C GLN A 119 3.57 21.95 -2.07
N ILE A 120 3.39 22.00 -0.74
CA ILE A 120 4.10 21.15 0.23
C ILE A 120 3.81 19.67 -0.05
N VAL A 121 2.53 19.31 -0.24
CA VAL A 121 2.12 17.93 -0.58
C VAL A 121 2.82 17.45 -1.84
N ARG A 122 2.76 18.24 -2.92
CA ARG A 122 3.34 17.88 -4.22
C ARG A 122 4.86 17.71 -4.14
N ALA A 123 5.55 18.60 -3.44
CA ALA A 123 7.00 18.51 -3.26
C ALA A 123 7.38 17.26 -2.47
N ALA A 124 6.69 16.98 -1.36
CA ALA A 124 6.94 15.79 -0.54
C ALA A 124 6.67 14.48 -1.30
N TRP A 125 5.64 14.47 -2.16
CA TRP A 125 5.28 13.35 -3.01
C TRP A 125 6.31 13.10 -4.12
N ALA A 126 6.71 14.15 -4.84
CA ALA A 126 7.74 14.07 -5.88
C ALA A 126 9.08 13.56 -5.31
N ALA A 127 9.47 14.05 -4.13
CA ALA A 127 10.66 13.59 -3.43
C ALA A 127 10.60 12.13 -2.95
N SER A 128 9.40 11.52 -2.88
CA SER A 128 9.23 10.11 -2.50
C SER A 128 9.41 9.13 -3.67
N GLY A 129 9.64 9.62 -4.88
CA GLY A 129 9.78 8.80 -6.09
C GLY A 129 8.44 8.38 -6.69
N GLY A 130 7.38 9.18 -6.47
CA GLY A 130 6.11 9.02 -7.16
C GLY A 130 6.24 9.49 -8.61
N ASP A 131 6.62 8.60 -9.51
CA ASP A 131 6.55 8.84 -10.94
C ASP A 131 5.07 8.96 -11.35
N SER A 132 4.72 10.07 -11.99
CA SER A 132 3.39 10.46 -12.50
C SER A 132 2.59 11.38 -11.60
N LEU A 133 2.96 12.66 -11.60
CA LEU A 133 2.00 13.75 -11.78
C LEU A 133 2.65 14.81 -12.67
N SER A 134 2.39 14.71 -13.98
CA SER A 134 2.76 15.73 -14.95
C SER A 134 2.21 17.10 -14.52
N PRO A 135 3.00 18.18 -14.58
CA PRO A 135 2.48 19.51 -14.33
C PRO A 135 1.58 19.90 -15.49
N ALA A 136 0.27 20.00 -15.25
CA ALA A 136 -0.56 20.87 -16.08
C ALA A 136 -0.04 22.31 -15.91
N SER A 137 0.22 22.93 -17.05
CA SER A 137 0.90 24.19 -17.28
C SER A 137 0.68 25.29 -16.24
N SER A 138 1.77 25.99 -15.92
CA SER A 138 1.72 27.38 -15.46
C SER A 138 2.81 28.15 -16.20
N SER A 139 2.40 28.79 -17.29
CA SER A 139 3.20 29.80 -17.99
C SER A 139 3.62 30.89 -17.00
N SER A 140 4.91 31.21 -16.92
CA SER A 140 5.40 32.57 -16.72
C SER A 140 6.91 32.64 -16.96
N SER A 141 7.26 33.59 -17.80
CA SER A 141 8.53 33.88 -18.45
C SER A 141 9.66 34.20 -17.48
N SER A 142 10.87 33.74 -17.77
CA SER A 142 12.12 34.49 -17.60
C SER A 142 13.23 33.78 -18.37
N SER A 143 13.65 34.37 -19.48
CA SER A 143 14.86 34.05 -20.24
C SER A 143 16.08 34.01 -19.32
N LEU A 144 17.05 33.11 -19.54
CA LEU A 144 18.49 33.41 -19.62
C LEU A 144 19.30 32.19 -20.14
N SER A 145 20.01 32.42 -21.24
CA SER A 145 21.29 31.84 -21.69
C SER A 145 21.45 30.35 -22.03
N SER A 146 21.70 30.15 -23.32
CA SER A 146 22.35 29.06 -24.03
C SER A 146 23.72 28.66 -23.48
N ILE A 147 24.04 27.37 -23.56
CA ILE A 147 25.30 26.91 -24.17
C ILE A 147 25.01 25.69 -25.05
N ALA A 148 25.24 25.88 -26.34
CA ALA A 148 25.31 24.83 -27.32
C ALA A 148 26.63 24.06 -27.13
N SER A 149 26.58 22.74 -27.26
CA SER A 149 27.72 21.96 -27.76
C SER A 149 27.21 20.72 -28.44
N SER A 150 27.26 20.80 -29.77
CA SER A 150 27.10 19.76 -30.75
C SER A 150 28.09 18.61 -30.56
N SER A 151 27.60 17.38 -30.57
CA SER A 151 28.29 16.26 -31.23
C SER A 151 27.35 15.05 -31.30
N SER A 152 26.83 14.78 -32.50
CA SER A 152 26.53 13.41 -32.93
C SER A 152 27.70 12.97 -33.82
N PRO A 153 28.15 11.71 -33.68
CA PRO A 153 27.88 10.81 -34.79
C PRO A 153 27.46 9.40 -34.36
N ALA A 154 26.95 8.69 -35.36
CA ALA A 154 26.24 7.42 -35.36
C ALA A 154 26.99 6.18 -34.81
N SER A 155 26.19 5.12 -34.63
CA SER A 155 26.48 3.68 -34.81
C SER A 155 26.80 2.80 -33.59
N ARG A 156 25.83 1.90 -33.33
CA ARG A 156 25.96 0.45 -33.13
C ARG A 156 26.88 -0.07 -32.01
N ARG A 157 26.26 -0.66 -30.98
CA ARG A 157 26.43 -2.09 -30.63
C ARG A 157 25.51 -2.49 -29.47
N ASP A 158 24.60 -3.42 -29.73
CA ASP A 158 23.91 -4.20 -28.70
C ASP A 158 24.92 -5.08 -27.95
N PRO A 159 24.92 -5.12 -26.60
CA PRO A 159 25.54 -6.21 -25.86
C PRO A 159 24.57 -7.41 -25.79
N PRO A 160 25.07 -8.65 -25.98
CA PRO A 160 24.23 -9.84 -25.99
C PRO A 160 23.69 -10.17 -24.60
N SER A 161 22.43 -10.60 -24.57
CA SER A 161 21.71 -11.15 -23.43
C SER A 161 22.58 -12.06 -22.56
N GLY A 162 22.91 -11.58 -21.36
CA GLY A 162 23.47 -12.36 -20.28
C GLY A 162 22.47 -13.40 -19.79
N ARG A 163 22.52 -14.58 -20.40
CA ARG A 163 22.33 -15.92 -19.84
C ARG A 163 21.77 -15.95 -18.40
N ILE A 164 20.43 -16.01 -18.29
CA ILE A 164 19.76 -16.48 -17.08
C ILE A 164 20.13 -17.96 -16.91
N THR A 165 21.04 -18.26 -15.98
CA THR A 165 21.21 -19.62 -15.47
C THR A 165 19.92 -20.00 -14.74
N ARG A 166 19.05 -20.76 -15.40
CA ARG A 166 17.96 -21.46 -14.72
C ARG A 166 18.58 -22.37 -13.66
N PHE A 167 18.31 -22.10 -12.40
CA PHE A 167 18.56 -23.01 -11.31
C PHE A 167 17.85 -24.34 -11.61
N ASN A 168 18.62 -25.41 -11.78
CA ASN A 168 18.12 -26.75 -12.05
C ASN A 168 18.11 -27.53 -10.71
N PRO A 169 16.94 -27.73 -10.07
CA PRO A 169 16.88 -28.49 -8.83
C PRO A 169 17.14 -29.98 -9.09
N PRO A 170 17.84 -30.70 -8.19
CA PRO A 170 18.13 -32.12 -8.38
C PRO A 170 16.85 -32.97 -8.40
N PRO A 171 16.85 -34.10 -9.14
CA PRO A 171 15.68 -34.96 -9.23
C PRO A 171 15.34 -35.56 -7.87
N ARG A 172 14.06 -35.46 -7.50
CA ARG A 172 13.51 -36.10 -6.30
C ARG A 172 13.67 -37.61 -6.44
N GLN A 173 14.57 -38.18 -5.66
CA GLN A 173 14.64 -39.63 -5.49
C GLN A 173 13.35 -40.07 -4.80
N HIS A 174 12.50 -40.80 -5.52
CA HIS A 174 11.43 -41.59 -4.93
C HIS A 174 12.10 -42.64 -4.05
N ARG A 175 12.12 -42.38 -2.73
CA ARG A 175 12.48 -43.40 -1.75
C ARG A 175 11.28 -44.35 -1.64
N LEU A 176 11.41 -45.50 -2.29
CA LEU A 176 10.61 -46.67 -1.98
C LEU A 176 10.97 -47.10 -0.55
N ASN A 177 9.96 -47.11 0.32
CA ASN A 177 9.65 -48.15 1.31
C ASN A 177 8.38 -47.75 2.06
#